data_AF-A0AAJ4R8Y1-F1
#
_entry.id   AF-A0AAJ4R8Y1-F1
#
_cell.length_a   1.000
_cell.length_b   1.000
_cell.length_c   1.000
_cell.angle_alpha   90.00
_cell.angle_beta   90.00
_cell.angle_gamma   90.00
#
_symmetry.space_group_name_H-M   'P 1'
#
loop_
_entity.id
_entity.type
_entity.pdbx_description
1 polymer ?
#
loop_
_entity_poly.entity_id
_entity_poly.type
_entity_poly.pdbx_seq_one_letter_code
_entity_poly.pdbx_strand_id
1 'polypeptide(L)' 'MSLPIVKERYGADELEQSMRDVGVLDDDLSEERYDLRLNVAQELYFRGLVHGRADVEKIESVRAAFGH' A
#
# COMPACT_ATOMS: atom_id res chain seq x y z
N MET A 1 7.35 21.87 -4.74
CA MET A 1 6.23 21.02 -5.20
C MET A 1 5.69 20.31 -3.98
N SER A 2 4.40 20.47 -3.65
CA SER A 2 3.79 19.64 -2.61
C SER A 2 3.76 18.20 -3.09
N LEU A 3 4.26 17.27 -2.27
CA LEU A 3 4.13 15.85 -2.57
C LEU A 3 2.64 15.53 -2.72
N PRO A 4 2.22 14.85 -3.81
CA PRO A 4 0.82 14.48 -3.97
C PRO A 4 0.36 13.66 -2.76
N ILE A 5 -0.83 13.97 -2.25
CA ILE A 5 -1.34 13.36 -1.02
C ILE A 5 -1.51 11.86 -1.29
N VAL A 6 -0.91 11.01 -0.43
CA VAL A 6 -0.90 9.54 -0.54
C VAL A 6 -2.29 8.96 -0.83
N LYS A 7 -3.34 9.61 -0.29
CA LYS A 7 -4.75 9.24 -0.50
C LYS A 7 -5.23 9.29 -1.95
N GLU A 8 -4.60 10.09 -2.82
CA GLU A 8 -5.05 10.28 -4.20
C GLU A 8 -4.30 9.39 -5.19
N ARG A 9 -3.02 9.11 -4.95
CA ARG A 9 -2.12 8.62 -6.01
C ARG A 9 -1.81 7.13 -6.01
N TYR A 10 -1.80 6.47 -4.86
CA TYR A 10 -1.35 5.07 -4.79
C TYR A 10 -2.56 4.12 -4.78
N GLY A 11 -2.49 3.01 -5.49
CA GLY A 11 -3.36 1.85 -5.36
C GLY A 11 -2.57 0.68 -4.79
N ALA A 12 -3.09 -0.55 -4.96
CA ALA A 12 -2.40 -1.74 -4.47
C ALA A 12 -1.09 -2.01 -5.21
N ASP A 13 -1.12 -1.94 -6.55
CA ASP A 13 0.04 -2.19 -7.39
C ASP A 13 1.11 -1.10 -7.23
N GLU A 14 0.70 0.17 -7.13
CA GLU A 14 1.65 1.27 -6.92
C GLU A 14 2.28 1.24 -5.52
N LEU A 15 1.61 0.67 -4.52
CA LEU A 15 2.17 0.49 -3.18
C LEU A 15 3.33 -0.50 -3.22
N GLU A 16 3.10 -1.68 -3.81
CA GLU A 16 4.13 -2.74 -3.90
C GLU A 16 5.34 -2.27 -4.70
N GLN A 17 5.12 -1.62 -5.84
CA GLN A 17 6.21 -1.03 -6.63
C GLN A 17 6.96 0.04 -5.83
N SER A 18 6.26 0.91 -5.10
CA SER A 18 6.92 1.93 -4.27
C SER A 18 7.79 1.32 -3.19
N MET A 19 7.37 0.19 -2.61
CA MET A 19 8.16 -0.55 -1.61
C MET A 19 9.41 -1.20 -2.21
N ARG A 20 9.34 -1.68 -3.45
CA ARG A 20 10.51 -2.14 -4.21
C ARG A 20 11.48 -1.00 -4.48
N ASP A 21 10.98 0.16 -4.90
CA ASP A 21 11.80 1.34 -5.22
C ASP A 21 12.59 1.87 -4.01
N VAL A 22 12.06 1.71 -2.79
CA VAL A 22 12.76 2.09 -1.55
C VAL A 22 13.54 0.95 -0.88
N GLY A 23 13.62 -0.22 -1.52
CA GLY A 23 14.39 -1.38 -1.04
C GLY A 23 13.78 -2.09 0.17
N VAL A 24 12.47 -1.94 0.41
CA VAL A 24 11.76 -2.63 1.51
C VAL A 24 11.30 -4.02 1.07
N LEU A 25 10.93 -4.18 -0.21
CA LEU A 25 10.66 -5.46 -0.86
C LEU A 25 11.82 -5.79 -1.81
N ASP A 26 12.88 -6.37 -1.27
CA ASP A 26 14.03 -6.87 -2.03
C ASP A 26 13.77 -8.31 -2.49
N ASP A 27 14.36 -8.70 -3.61
CA ASP A 27 14.24 -10.03 -4.20
C ASP A 27 15.05 -11.09 -3.41
N ASP A 28 15.90 -10.66 -2.47
CA ASP A 28 16.65 -11.53 -1.57
C ASP A 28 15.86 -12.01 -0.34
N LEU A 29 14.64 -11.49 -0.16
CA LEU A 29 13.76 -11.88 0.94
C LEU A 29 13.25 -13.31 0.76
N SER A 30 13.13 -14.05 1.87
CA SER A 30 12.32 -15.25 1.86
C SER A 30 10.87 -14.89 1.56
N GLU A 31 10.13 -15.78 0.89
CA GLU A 31 8.71 -15.60 0.54
C GLU A 31 7.88 -15.16 1.76
N GLU A 32 8.05 -15.84 2.91
CA GLU A 32 7.38 -15.46 4.17
C GLU A 32 7.67 -14.01 4.60
N ARG A 33 8.92 -13.54 4.44
CA ARG A 33 9.29 -12.16 4.81
C ARG A 33 8.77 -11.15 3.81
N TYR A 34 8.74 -11.52 2.53
CA TYR A 34 8.14 -10.71 1.47
C TYR A 34 6.67 -10.48 1.77
N ASP A 35 5.92 -11.56 1.97
CA ASP A 35 4.48 -11.53 2.24
C ASP A 35 4.16 -10.76 3.53
N LEU A 36 4.93 -11.00 4.60
CA LEU A 36 4.75 -10.26 5.85
C LEU A 36 4.93 -8.75 5.65
N ARG A 37 5.98 -8.33 4.92
CA ARG A 37 6.23 -6.91 4.67
C ARG A 37 5.15 -6.29 3.81
N LEU A 38 4.73 -6.99 2.75
CA LEU A 38 3.66 -6.53 1.86
C LEU A 38 2.35 -6.37 2.64
N ASN A 39 1.95 -7.38 3.41
CA ASN A 39 0.73 -7.34 4.24
C ASN A 39 0.75 -6.19 5.26
N VAL A 40 1.88 -5.96 5.95
CA VAL A 40 2.02 -4.85 6.90
C VAL A 40 1.87 -3.51 6.20
N ALA A 41 2.47 -3.34 5.02
CA ALA A 41 2.38 -2.10 4.28
C ALA A 41 0.96 -1.85 3.74
N GLN A 42 0.29 -2.89 3.25
CA GLN A 42 -1.11 -2.84 2.82
C GLN A 42 -2.02 -2.38 3.97
N GLU A 43 -1.85 -2.94 5.17
CA GLU A 43 -2.61 -2.54 6.36
C GLU A 43 -2.34 -1.09 6.77
N LEU A 44 -1.07 -0.66 6.78
CA LEU A 44 -0.71 0.73 7.10
C LEU A 44 -1.25 1.71 6.05
N TYR A 45 -1.22 1.32 4.78
CA TYR A 45 -1.77 2.10 3.68
C TYR A 45 -3.28 2.25 3.83
N PHE A 46 -4.00 1.15 4.08
CA PHE A 46 -5.44 1.15 4.29
C PHE A 46 -5.84 2.03 5.48
N ARG A 47 -5.16 1.90 6.63
CA ARG A 47 -5.35 2.80 7.78
C ARG A 47 -5.11 4.26 7.42
N GLY A 48 -4.06 4.53 6.65
CA GLY A 48 -3.74 5.87 6.15
C GLY A 48 -4.88 6.47 5.32
N LEU A 49 -5.52 5.67 4.45
CA LEU A 49 -6.68 6.10 3.68
C LEU A 49 -7.88 6.42 4.57
N VAL A 50 -8.21 5.54 5.52
CA VAL A 50 -9.33 5.73 6.45
C VAL A 50 -9.12 6.98 7.31
N HIS A 51 -7.95 7.12 7.94
CA HIS A 51 -7.65 8.29 8.79
C HIS A 51 -7.49 9.58 7.98
N GLY A 52 -6.98 9.48 6.75
CA GLY A 52 -6.85 10.58 5.80
C GLY A 52 -8.17 11.00 5.16
N ARG A 53 -9.29 10.34 5.51
CA ARG A 53 -10.63 10.56 4.94
C ARG A 53 -10.60 10.52 3.41
N ALA A 54 -9.95 9.49 2.85
CA ALA A 54 -10.05 9.19 1.43
C ALA A 54 -11.51 8.89 1.05
N ASP A 55 -11.83 9.03 -0.24
CA ASP A 55 -13.16 8.73 -0.75
C ASP A 55 -13.51 7.25 -0.52
N VAL A 56 -14.79 6.98 -0.22
CA VAL A 56 -15.27 5.62 0.11
C VAL A 56 -14.98 4.63 -1.03
N GLU A 57 -15.18 5.04 -2.28
CA GLU A 57 -14.87 4.24 -3.47
C GLU A 57 -13.40 3.81 -3.52
N LYS A 58 -12.49 4.69 -3.08
CA LYS A 58 -11.06 4.36 -2.99
C LYS A 58 -10.77 3.37 -1.86
N ILE A 59 -11.42 3.53 -0.72
CA ILE A 59 -11.26 2.60 0.41
C ILE A 59 -11.77 1.20 0.02
N GLU A 60 -12.91 1.12 -0.65
CA GLU A 60 -13.50 -0.15 -1.11
C GLU A 60 -12.68 -0.83 -2.20
N SER A 61 -12.18 -0.08 -3.19
CA SER A 61 -11.33 -0.65 -4.25
C SER A 61 -10.03 -1.21 -3.68
N VAL A 62 -9.37 -0.50 -2.76
CA VAL A 62 -8.13 -0.98 -2.11
C VAL A 62 -8.41 -2.18 -1.22
N ARG A 63 -9.53 -2.19 -0.49
CA ARG A 63 -9.95 -3.33 0.32
C ARG A 63 -10.11 -4.61 -0.52
N ALA A 64 -10.81 -4.49 -1.65
CA ALA A 64 -11.00 -5.62 -2.57
C ALA A 64 -9.67 -6.11 -3.16
N ALA A 65 -8.77 -5.19 -3.52
CA ALA A 65 -7.46 -5.53 -4.08
C ALA A 65 -6.55 -6.28 -3.07
N PHE A 66 -6.67 -5.98 -1.78
CA PHE A 66 -5.91 -6.66 -0.72
C PHE A 66 -6.54 -7.98 -0.23
N GLY A 67 -7.74 -8.32 -0.72
CA GLY A 67 -8.44 -9.56 -0.31
C GLY A 67 -9.13 -9.48 1.06
N HIS A 68 -9.63 -8.29 1.44
CA HIS A 68 -10.33 -8.00 2.71
C HIS A 68 -11.85 -7.84 2.60
#